data_AF-A0AAD4Q3H4-F1
#
_entry.id   AF-A0AAD4Q3H4-F1
#
_cell.length_a   1.000
_cell.length_b   1.000
_cell.length_c   1.000
_cell.angle_alpha   90.00
_cell.angle_beta   90.00
_cell.angle_gamma   90.00
#
_symmetry.space_group_name_H-M   'P 1'
#
loop_
_entity.id
_entity.type
_entity.pdbx_description
1 polymer ?
#
loop_
_entity_poly.entity_id
_entity_poly.type
_entity_poly.pdbx_seq_one_letter_code
_entity_poly.pdbx_strand_id
1 'polypeptide(L)'
;MRDNMLVNPSGLPGHAMGIDLNIEHLIRYLKGLFAAKGIYSNWDRLGNIAAGINYLQLIKKRVTRSLGSGYQGSTHTDVDTSSLVWRVAGKSRELELQCASVDREANSGCKAVSDVIANGYKKFESSSLATFNKKIGI
;
A
#
# COMPACT_ATOMS: atom_id res chain seq x y z
N MET A 1 -35.16 -5.18 31.14
CA MET A 1 -34.85 -5.20 29.70
C MET A 1 -34.23 -3.85 29.39
N ARG A 2 -32.93 -3.77 29.08
CA ARG A 2 -32.28 -2.48 28.77
C ARG A 2 -32.60 -2.12 27.33
N ASP A 3 -32.99 -0.88 27.09
CA ASP A 3 -33.30 -0.38 25.75
C ASP A 3 -32.10 -0.59 24.83
N ASN A 4 -32.33 -1.19 23.65
CA ASN A 4 -31.29 -1.38 22.65
C ASN A 4 -30.90 -0.01 22.09
N MET A 5 -29.78 0.53 22.57
CA MET A 5 -29.23 1.79 22.08
C MET A 5 -28.38 1.55 20.83
N LEU A 6 -28.56 2.39 19.82
CA LEU A 6 -27.65 2.48 18.67
C LEU A 6 -26.55 3.50 18.96
N VAL A 7 -25.32 3.13 18.63
CA VAL A 7 -24.13 3.97 18.77
C VAL A 7 -23.39 3.99 17.44
N ASN A 8 -22.82 5.13 17.07
CA ASN A 8 -22.00 5.25 15.87
C ASN A 8 -20.53 5.48 16.25
N PRO A 9 -19.75 4.40 16.49
CA PRO A 9 -18.38 4.54 16.94
C PRO A 9 -17.44 5.00 15.82
N SER A 10 -17.79 4.81 14.55
CA SER A 10 -16.97 5.25 13.41
C SER A 10 -17.16 6.74 13.12
N GLY A 11 -18.33 7.30 13.42
CA GLY A 11 -18.74 8.66 13.07
C GLY A 11 -19.14 8.80 11.59
N LEU A 12 -19.25 7.69 10.85
CA LEU A 12 -19.65 7.68 9.44
C LEU A 12 -21.18 7.51 9.32
N PRO A 13 -21.85 8.19 8.36
CA PRO A 13 -23.27 7.96 8.09
C PRO A 13 -23.56 6.48 7.78
N GLY A 14 -24.67 5.95 8.28
CA GLY A 14 -25.09 4.56 8.04
C GLY A 14 -24.27 3.48 8.77
N HIS A 15 -23.29 3.86 9.61
CA HIS A 15 -22.43 2.93 10.35
C HIS A 15 -22.78 2.83 11.85
N ALA A 16 -24.05 3.06 12.20
CA ALA A 16 -24.52 2.85 13.57
C ALA A 16 -24.66 1.35 13.87
N MET A 17 -24.35 0.94 15.11
CA MET A 17 -24.45 -0.43 15.58
C MET A 17 -25.06 -0.50 16.97
N GLY A 18 -25.58 -1.66 17.35
CA GLY A 18 -26.07 -1.89 18.71
C GLY A 18 -24.96 -1.71 19.75
N ILE A 19 -25.32 -1.19 20.93
CA ILE A 19 -24.38 -0.96 22.03
C ILE A 19 -23.62 -2.23 22.46
N ASP A 20 -24.25 -3.39 22.35
CA ASP A 20 -23.64 -4.69 22.62
C ASP A 20 -22.47 -4.98 21.66
N LEU A 21 -22.68 -4.75 20.36
CA LEU A 21 -21.63 -4.89 19.34
C LEU A 21 -20.48 -3.88 19.51
N ASN A 22 -20.76 -2.71 20.11
CA ASN A 22 -19.72 -1.74 20.44
C ASN A 22 -18.83 -2.21 21.59
N ILE A 23 -19.39 -2.91 22.59
CA ILE A 23 -18.60 -3.55 23.67
C ILE A 23 -17.67 -4.61 23.06
N GLU A 24 -18.15 -5.42 22.11
CA GLU A 24 -17.32 -6.40 21.41
C GLU A 24 -16.15 -5.73 20.67
N HIS A 25 -16.38 -4.60 20.02
CA HIS A 25 -15.32 -3.83 19.35
C HIS A 25 -14.28 -3.29 20.34
N LEU A 26 -14.72 -2.75 21.48
CA LEU A 26 -13.82 -2.31 22.54
C LEU A 26 -12.95 -3.47 23.06
N ILE A 27 -13.55 -4.63 23.34
CA ILE A 27 -12.83 -5.83 23.76
C ILE A 27 -11.82 -6.26 22.70
N ARG A 28 -12.18 -6.25 21.42
CA ARG A 28 -11.26 -6.56 20.31
C ARG A 28 -10.06 -5.61 20.28
N TYR A 29 -10.28 -4.30 20.47
CA TYR A 29 -9.18 -3.33 20.53
C TYR A 29 -8.28 -3.55 21.74
N LEU A 30 -8.85 -3.84 22.91
CA LEU A 30 -8.09 -4.16 24.12
C LEU A 30 -7.21 -5.39 23.92
N LYS A 31 -7.76 -6.45 23.32
CA LYS A 31 -7.01 -7.65 22.96
C LYS A 31 -5.85 -7.34 22.01
N GLY A 32 -6.08 -6.52 20.97
CA GLY A 32 -5.02 -6.13 20.03
C GLY A 32 -3.90 -5.32 20.69
N LEU A 33 -4.24 -4.35 21.54
CA LEU A 33 -3.27 -3.52 22.25
C LEU A 33 -2.51 -4.29 23.32
N PHE A 34 -3.16 -5.26 23.98
CA PHE A 34 -2.55 -6.10 25.00
C PHE A 34 -1.67 -7.22 24.41
N ALA A 35 -2.12 -7.86 23.33
CA ALA A 35 -1.38 -8.95 22.67
C ALA A 35 -0.06 -8.49 22.05
N ALA A 36 0.05 -7.22 21.65
CA ALA A 36 1.25 -6.64 21.06
C ALA A 36 2.46 -6.54 22.03
N LYS A 37 2.37 -7.15 23.23
CA LYS A 37 3.11 -6.70 24.41
C LYS A 37 3.65 -7.80 25.32
N GLY A 38 3.97 -8.98 24.76
CA GLY A 38 4.96 -9.97 25.23
C GLY A 38 5.08 -10.22 26.75
N ILE A 39 6.31 -10.23 27.27
CA ILE A 39 6.67 -10.50 28.69
C ILE A 39 6.02 -9.50 29.67
N TYR A 40 5.51 -8.37 29.18
CA TYR A 40 4.87 -7.33 29.97
C TYR A 40 3.33 -7.45 29.93
N SER A 41 2.79 -8.65 29.76
CA SER A 41 1.36 -8.97 29.74
C SER A 41 0.83 -9.17 31.16
N ASN A 42 0.85 -8.11 31.97
CA ASN A 42 0.27 -8.13 33.31
C ASN A 42 -1.14 -7.50 33.34
N TRP A 43 -1.96 -7.93 34.31
CA TRP A 43 -3.34 -7.47 34.46
C TRP A 43 -3.44 -5.97 34.77
N ASP A 44 -2.49 -5.42 35.51
CA ASP A 44 -2.44 -3.98 35.83
C ASP A 44 -2.30 -3.13 34.56
N ARG A 45 -1.48 -3.58 33.61
CA ARG A 45 -1.32 -2.91 32.32
C ARG A 45 -2.55 -3.05 31.45
N LEU A 46 -3.25 -4.18 31.49
CA LEU A 46 -4.55 -4.29 30.84
C LEU A 46 -5.54 -3.27 31.44
N GLY A 47 -5.56 -3.12 32.77
CA GLY A 47 -6.35 -2.10 33.46
C GLY A 47 -6.02 -0.67 33.01
N ASN A 48 -4.73 -0.34 32.92
CA ASN A 48 -4.27 0.96 32.44
C ASN A 48 -4.65 1.22 30.97
N ILE A 49 -4.53 0.22 30.09
CA ILE A 49 -4.94 0.31 28.69
C ILE A 49 -6.47 0.46 28.59
N ALA A 50 -7.22 -0.28 29.40
CA ALA A 50 -8.68 -0.22 29.44
C ALA A 50 -9.17 1.17 29.88
N ALA A 51 -8.56 1.76 30.89
CA ALA A 51 -8.87 3.12 31.32
C ALA A 51 -8.62 4.17 30.22
N GLY A 52 -7.55 3.97 29.43
CA GLY A 52 -7.16 4.89 28.35
C GLY A 52 -7.75 4.62 26.97
N ILE A 53 -8.59 3.58 26.81
CA ILE A 53 -8.96 3.06 25.48
C ILE A 53 -9.65 4.09 24.59
N ASN A 54 -10.49 4.95 25.17
CA ASN A 54 -11.19 6.00 24.44
C ASN A 54 -10.22 7.02 23.84
N TYR A 55 -9.20 7.43 24.60
CA TYR A 55 -8.16 8.34 24.12
C TYR A 55 -7.26 7.68 23.08
N LEU A 56 -6.88 6.41 23.29
CA LEU A 56 -6.09 5.66 22.31
C LEU A 56 -6.82 5.52 20.97
N GLN A 57 -8.13 5.31 20.99
CA GLN A 57 -8.93 5.28 19.76
C GLN A 57 -9.01 6.65 19.08
N LEU A 58 -9.14 7.74 19.83
CA LEU A 58 -9.11 9.10 19.27
C LEU A 58 -7.77 9.40 18.60
N ILE A 59 -6.66 9.05 19.26
CA ILE A 59 -5.31 9.19 18.70
C ILE A 59 -5.18 8.36 17.42
N LYS A 60 -5.59 7.09 17.46
CA LYS A 60 -5.61 6.22 16.27
C LYS A 60 -6.34 6.91 15.11
N LYS A 61 -7.57 7.37 15.31
CA LYS A 61 -8.36 8.07 14.28
C LYS A 61 -7.62 9.29 13.71
N ARG A 62 -6.98 10.08 14.58
CA ARG A 62 -6.24 11.29 14.16
C ARG A 62 -5.02 10.94 13.32
N VAL A 63 -4.23 9.94 13.75
CA VAL A 63 -3.05 9.45 13.02
C VAL A 63 -3.44 8.83 11.68
N THR A 64 -4.47 7.99 11.68
CA THR A 64 -5.03 7.38 10.47
C THR A 64 -5.48 8.45 9.47
N ARG A 65 -6.14 9.52 9.93
CA ARG A 65 -6.53 10.66 9.10
C ARG A 65 -5.32 11.44 8.57
N SER A 66 -4.34 11.76 9.41
CA SER A 66 -3.15 12.53 8.99
C SER A 66 -2.28 11.78 7.98
N LEU A 67 -2.26 10.45 8.06
CA LEU A 67 -1.52 9.60 7.12
C LEU A 67 -2.31 9.28 5.84
N GLY A 68 -3.55 9.76 5.70
CA GLY A 68 -4.42 9.40 4.59
C GLY A 68 -4.79 7.91 4.55
N SER A 69 -4.57 7.17 5.64
CA SER A 69 -4.77 5.72 5.72
C SER A 69 -6.15 5.41 6.32
N GLY A 70 -7.17 6.19 5.93
CA GLY A 70 -8.55 6.10 6.44
C GLY A 70 -9.14 4.68 6.37
N TYR A 71 -10.22 4.44 7.12
CA TYR A 71 -10.97 3.18 7.09
C TYR A 71 -11.26 2.78 5.64
N GLN A 72 -10.60 1.71 5.19
CA GLN A 72 -10.89 1.04 3.93
C GLN A 72 -11.97 0.01 4.27
N GLY A 73 -13.14 0.13 3.64
CA GLY A 73 -14.22 -0.83 3.84
C GLY A 73 -13.74 -2.26 3.57
N SER A 74 -14.25 -3.23 4.32
CA SER A 74 -13.98 -4.66 4.09
C SER A 74 -14.77 -5.24 2.93
N THR A 75 -15.70 -4.48 2.36
CA THR A 75 -16.33 -4.82 1.09
C THR A 75 -15.26 -4.75 0.01
N HIS A 76 -15.10 -5.83 -0.73
CA HIS A 76 -14.24 -5.95 -1.92
C HIS A 76 -14.73 -5.04 -3.06
N THR A 77 -14.84 -3.75 -2.81
CA THR A 77 -14.84 -2.74 -3.86
C THR A 77 -13.39 -2.55 -4.26
N ASP A 78 -13.10 -2.50 -5.57
CA ASP A 78 -11.76 -2.24 -6.07
C ASP A 78 -11.19 -1.03 -5.33
N VAL A 79 -10.08 -1.25 -4.61
CA VAL A 79 -9.44 -0.21 -3.80
C VAL A 79 -9.08 0.92 -4.74
N ASP A 80 -9.52 2.13 -4.44
CA ASP A 80 -9.14 3.30 -5.24
C ASP A 80 -7.63 3.54 -5.11
N THR A 81 -6.88 3.00 -6.07
CA THR A 81 -5.43 3.12 -6.13
C THR A 81 -4.97 4.41 -6.81
N SER A 82 -5.88 5.30 -7.22
CA SER A 82 -5.55 6.51 -7.98
C SER A 82 -4.52 7.37 -7.25
N SER A 83 -4.67 7.52 -5.93
CA SER A 83 -3.72 8.28 -5.10
C SER A 83 -2.32 7.67 -5.07
N LEU A 84 -2.21 6.34 -5.03
CA LEU A 84 -0.94 5.62 -5.04
C LEU A 84 -0.25 5.74 -6.41
N VAL A 85 -1.02 5.63 -7.49
CA VAL A 85 -0.52 5.82 -8.87
C VAL A 85 0.08 7.22 -9.03
N TRP A 86 -0.62 8.27 -8.59
CA TRP A 86 -0.11 9.64 -8.66
C TRP A 86 1.11 9.88 -7.78
N ARG A 87 1.20 9.21 -6.62
CA ARG A 87 2.38 9.30 -5.76
C ARG A 87 3.61 8.67 -6.42
N VAL A 88 3.45 7.52 -7.06
CA VAL A 88 4.52 6.88 -7.85
C VAL A 88 4.90 7.74 -9.05
N ALA A 89 3.91 8.24 -9.80
CA ALA A 89 4.15 9.12 -10.94
C ALA A 89 4.88 10.41 -10.54
N GLY A 90 4.51 11.00 -9.40
CA GLY A 90 5.17 12.17 -8.83
C GLY A 90 6.64 11.89 -8.51
N LYS A 91 6.95 10.77 -7.84
CA LYS A 91 8.35 10.40 -7.57
C LYS A 91 9.14 10.06 -8.82
N SER A 92 8.53 9.37 -9.78
CA SER A 92 9.19 9.10 -11.07
C SER A 92 9.52 10.38 -11.82
N ARG A 93 8.69 11.42 -11.72
CA ARG A 93 8.94 12.74 -12.30
C ARG A 93 10.03 13.50 -11.56
N GLU A 94 9.99 13.50 -10.23
CA GLU A 94 11.02 14.17 -9.39
C GLU A 94 12.41 13.57 -9.61
N LEU A 95 12.50 12.25 -9.76
CA LEU A 95 13.74 11.55 -10.09
C LEU A 95 14.07 11.58 -11.58
N GLU A 96 13.24 12.27 -12.37
CA GLU A 96 13.35 12.41 -13.83
C GLU A 96 13.46 11.07 -14.56
N LEU A 97 12.95 9.96 -14.00
CA LEU A 97 13.18 8.60 -14.54
C LEU A 97 12.72 8.43 -15.99
N GLN A 98 11.79 9.29 -16.43
CA GLN A 98 11.26 9.32 -17.80
C GLN A 98 12.15 10.12 -18.77
N CYS A 99 13.12 10.88 -18.27
CA CYS A 99 14.09 11.64 -19.04
C CYS A 99 15.41 10.86 -19.14
N ALA A 100 16.01 10.88 -20.33
CA ALA A 100 17.35 10.35 -20.53
C ALA A 100 18.37 11.31 -19.92
N SER A 101 18.99 10.91 -18.81
CA SER A 101 20.09 11.64 -18.17
C SER A 101 21.38 10.82 -18.28
N VAL A 102 22.38 11.41 -18.91
CA VAL A 102 23.66 10.76 -19.22
C VAL A 102 24.51 10.59 -17.95
N ASP A 103 24.36 11.50 -16.98
CA ASP A 103 25.24 11.62 -15.80
C ASP A 103 24.66 11.01 -14.51
N ARG A 104 23.72 10.07 -14.60
CA ARG A 104 23.24 9.38 -13.39
C ARG A 104 24.35 8.50 -12.81
N GLU A 105 24.59 8.59 -11.50
CA GLU A 105 25.63 7.78 -10.81
C GLU A 105 25.49 6.28 -11.10
N ALA A 106 24.24 5.78 -11.17
CA ALA A 106 23.95 4.38 -11.46
C ALA A 106 24.29 3.94 -12.90
N ASN A 107 24.49 4.87 -13.85
CA ASN A 107 24.84 4.54 -15.24
C ASN A 107 26.22 3.88 -15.34
N SER A 108 27.14 4.16 -14.40
CA SER A 108 28.49 3.60 -14.37
C SER A 108 28.52 2.07 -14.24
N GLY A 109 27.50 1.47 -13.62
CA GLY A 109 27.33 0.01 -13.50
C GLY A 109 26.43 -0.63 -14.57
N CYS A 110 25.76 0.17 -15.40
CA CYS A 110 24.84 -0.31 -16.41
C CYS A 110 25.59 -0.68 -17.69
N LYS A 111 25.36 -1.89 -18.21
CA LYS A 111 25.82 -2.26 -19.55
C LYS A 111 25.05 -1.45 -20.57
N ALA A 112 25.76 -0.81 -21.50
CA ALA A 112 25.12 -0.12 -22.63
C ALA A 112 24.19 -1.09 -23.37
N VAL A 113 22.91 -0.75 -23.44
CA VAL A 113 21.94 -1.53 -24.22
C VAL A 113 22.32 -1.38 -25.68
N SER A 114 22.69 -2.49 -26.31
CA SER A 114 23.06 -2.47 -27.72
C SER A 114 21.84 -2.09 -28.55
N ASP A 115 22.01 -1.16 -29.49
CA ASP A 115 20.95 -0.82 -30.44
C ASP A 115 20.60 -2.05 -31.29
N VAL A 116 19.45 -2.66 -30.98
CA VAL A 116 18.99 -3.90 -31.59
C VAL A 116 18.60 -3.65 -33.05
N ILE A 117 18.16 -2.45 -33.39
CA ILE A 117 17.76 -2.07 -34.75
C ILE A 117 19.02 -1.93 -35.59
N ALA A 118 19.99 -1.12 -35.15
CA ALA A 118 21.25 -0.95 -35.87
C ALA A 118 22.01 -2.28 -36.01
N ASN A 119 22.05 -3.09 -34.95
CA ASN A 119 22.65 -4.43 -35.01
C ASN A 119 21.88 -5.39 -35.91
N GLY A 120 20.55 -5.27 -35.97
CA GLY A 120 19.69 -6.03 -36.86
C GLY A 120 19.99 -5.71 -38.32
N TYR A 121 20.04 -4.43 -38.68
CA TYR A 121 20.40 -3.98 -40.03
C TYR A 121 21.79 -4.46 -40.45
N LYS A 122 22.80 -4.28 -39.58
CA LYS A 122 24.17 -4.70 -39.86
C LYS A 122 24.27 -6.21 -40.06
N LYS A 123 23.54 -6.99 -39.25
CA LYS A 123 23.44 -8.45 -39.41
C LYS A 123 22.74 -8.83 -40.71
N PHE A 124 21.68 -8.13 -41.08
CA PHE A 124 20.95 -8.35 -42.33
C PHE A 124 21.84 -8.11 -43.55
N GLU A 125 22.53 -6.97 -43.61
CA GLU A 125 23.48 -6.65 -44.70
C GLU A 125 24.65 -7.64 -44.78
N SER A 126 25.17 -8.10 -43.64
CA SER A 126 26.28 -9.06 -43.60
C SER A 126 25.86 -10.51 -43.88
N SER A 127 24.56 -10.81 -43.88
CA SER A 127 24.06 -12.18 -44.09
C SER A 127 23.86 -12.45 -45.57
N SER A 128 24.38 -13.58 -46.07
CA SER A 128 24.11 -13.99 -47.44
C SER A 128 22.66 -14.39 -47.63
N LEU A 129 22.13 -14.17 -48.85
CA LEU A 129 20.74 -14.48 -49.21
C LEU A 129 20.37 -15.95 -48.89
N ALA A 130 21.31 -16.87 -49.07
CA ALA A 130 21.14 -18.28 -48.73
C ALA A 130 20.96 -18.53 -47.22
N THR A 131 21.66 -17.78 -46.37
CA THR A 131 21.53 -17.88 -44.91
C THR A 131 20.23 -17.25 -44.41
N PHE A 132 19.78 -16.19 -45.09
CA PHE A 132 18.52 -15.51 -44.82
C PHE A 132 17.31 -16.40 -45.19
N ASN A 133 17.28 -16.95 -46.40
CA ASN A 133 16.20 -17.84 -46.86
C ASN A 133 16.04 -19.07 -45.97
N LYS A 134 17.16 -19.69 -45.57
CA LYS A 134 17.19 -20.83 -44.63
C LYS A 134 16.62 -20.50 -43.24
N LYS A 135 16.65 -19.23 -42.82
CA LYS A 135 16.09 -18.77 -41.53
C LYS A 135 14.60 -18.42 -41.60
N ILE A 136 14.10 -17.99 -42.76
CA ILE A 136 12.69 -17.65 -42.98
C ILE A 136 11.87 -18.88 -43.43
N GLY A 137 12.53 -19.98 -43.79
CA GLY A 137 11.86 -21.23 -44.14
C GLY A 137 11.32 -21.25 -45.56
N ILE A 138 11.94 -20.47 -46.46
CA ILE A 138 11.72 -20.51 -47.92
C ILE A 138 12.92 -21.19 -48.57
#